data_AF-A0A496S7C6-F1
#
_entry.id   AF-A0A496S7C6-F1
#
_cell.length_a   1.000
_cell.length_b   1.000
_cell.length_c   1.000
_cell.angle_alpha   90.00
_cell.angle_beta   90.00
_cell.angle_gamma   90.00
#
_symmetry.space_group_name_H-M   'P 1'
#
loop_
_entity.id
_entity.type
_entity.pdbx_description
1 polymer ?
#
loop_
_entity_poly.entity_id
_entity_poly.type
_entity_poly.pdbx_seq_one_letter_code
_entity_poly.pdbx_strand_id
1 'polypeptide(L)'
;MKEAIALVIVWGITIVIALLAIGAIYLMGNQALVAEHKIRRIQAYYTAKAGVIHALEELRRGRNPDNTSITLNSMQADITVNPTSPYLGCSTVSVTVDYSR
;
A
#
# COMPACT_ATOMS: atom_id res chain seq x y z
N MET A 1 27.98 47.72 21.94
CA MET A 1 28.59 46.82 20.93
C MET A 1 28.42 45.34 21.25
N LYS A 2 28.55 44.91 22.52
CA LYS A 2 28.43 43.49 22.95
C LYS A 2 27.03 42.89 22.70
N GLU A 3 25.97 43.67 22.95
CA GLU A 3 24.58 43.23 22.77
C GLU A 3 24.18 43.06 21.31
N ALA A 4 24.69 43.91 20.40
CA ALA A 4 24.46 43.76 18.97
C ALA A 4 25.12 42.49 18.42
N ILE A 5 26.32 42.16 18.90
CA ILE A 5 27.02 40.92 18.53
C ILE A 5 26.24 39.69 19.01
N ALA A 6 25.72 39.71 20.24
CA ALA A 6 24.90 38.63 20.77
C ALA A 6 23.63 38.40 19.91
N LEU A 7 22.98 39.47 19.47
CA LEU A 7 21.76 39.38 18.66
C LEU A 7 22.03 38.79 17.27
N VAL A 8 23.15 39.16 16.63
CA VAL A 8 23.56 38.59 15.34
C VAL A 8 23.86 37.10 15.45
N ILE A 9 24.50 36.65 16.53
CA ILE A 9 24.80 35.23 16.77
C ILE A 9 23.50 34.42 16.92
N VAL A 10 22.56 34.92 17.70
CA VAL A 10 21.26 34.25 17.90
C VAL A 10 20.49 34.15 16.59
N TRP A 11 20.45 35.22 15.79
CA TRP A 11 19.83 35.17 14.47
C TRP A 11 20.51 34.18 13.53
N GLY A 12 21.85 34.12 13.52
CA GLY A 12 22.60 33.15 12.73
C GLY A 12 22.25 31.71 13.09
N ILE A 13 22.22 31.38 14.39
CA ILE A 13 21.85 30.03 14.87
C ILE A 13 20.39 29.72 14.50
N THR A 14 19.48 30.68 14.64
CA THR A 14 18.05 30.50 14.33
C THR A 14 17.83 30.18 12.85
N ILE A 15 18.55 30.86 11.96
CA ILE A 15 18.50 30.60 10.51
C ILE A 15 19.05 29.20 10.18
N VAL A 16 20.15 28.79 10.82
CA VAL A 16 20.73 27.45 10.60
C VAL A 16 19.76 26.35 11.03
N ILE A 17 19.11 26.50 12.20
CA ILE A 17 18.10 25.55 12.67
C ILE A 17 16.91 25.50 11.72
N ALA A 18 16.45 26.65 11.21
CA ALA A 18 15.34 26.71 10.26
C ALA A 18 15.66 25.98 8.95
N LEU A 19 16.86 26.15 8.40
CA LEU A 19 17.29 25.46 7.18
C LEU A 19 17.40 23.94 7.38
N LEU A 20 17.93 23.49 8.52
CA LEU A 20 17.97 22.07 8.89
C LEU A 20 16.57 21.47 9.00
N ALA A 21 15.62 22.18 9.60
CA ALA A 21 14.23 21.74 9.72
C ALA A 21 13.56 21.58 8.34
N ILE A 22 13.76 22.53 7.43
CA ILE A 22 13.24 22.45 6.05
C ILE A 22 13.84 21.23 5.33
N GLY A 23 15.16 21.03 5.45
CA GLY A 23 15.84 19.87 4.86
C GLY A 23 15.29 18.54 5.39
N ALA A 24 15.06 18.44 6.69
CA ALA A 24 14.48 17.24 7.31
C ALA A 24 13.05 16.96 6.83
N ILE A 25 12.20 17.99 6.74
CA ILE A 25 10.83 17.86 6.21
C ILE A 25 10.86 17.36 4.76
N TYR A 26 11.76 17.91 3.94
CA TYR A 26 11.89 17.51 2.54
C TYR A 26 12.32 16.05 2.39
N LEU A 27 13.27 15.61 3.22
CA LEU A 27 13.75 14.24 3.24
C LEU A 27 12.65 13.26 3.69
N MET A 28 11.92 13.61 4.75
CA MET A 28 10.79 12.81 5.25
C MET A 28 9.64 12.74 4.25
N GLY A 29 9.33 13.82 3.54
CA GLY A 29 8.30 13.83 2.50
C GLY A 29 8.59 12.83 1.38
N ASN A 30 9.85 12.79 0.92
CA ASN A 30 10.28 11.83 -0.10
C ASN A 30 10.23 10.38 0.42
N GLN A 31 10.58 10.15 1.69
CA GLN A 31 10.50 8.83 2.31
C GLN A 31 9.05 8.36 2.50
N ALA A 32 8.12 9.28 2.79
CA ALA A 32 6.70 8.97 2.96
C ALA A 32 6.08 8.40 1.67
N LEU A 33 6.39 8.99 0.52
CA LEU A 33 5.91 8.50 -0.79
C LEU A 33 6.46 7.10 -1.11
N VAL A 34 7.74 6.86 -0.83
CA VAL A 34 8.34 5.53 -1.05
C VAL A 34 7.78 4.49 -0.08
N ALA A 35 7.55 4.86 1.18
CA ALA A 35 6.93 4.00 2.17
C ALA A 35 5.48 3.67 1.80
N GLU A 36 4.74 4.63 1.26
CA GLU A 36 3.37 4.44 0.80
C GLU A 36 3.28 3.36 -0.27
N HIS A 37 4.13 3.41 -1.31
CA HIS A 37 4.16 2.36 -2.34
C HIS A 37 4.45 0.97 -1.76
N LYS A 38 5.34 0.88 -0.76
CA LYS A 38 5.66 -0.39 -0.10
C LYS A 38 4.48 -0.91 0.73
N ILE A 39 3.82 -0.05 1.50
CA ILE A 39 2.63 -0.39 2.28
C ILE A 39 1.52 -0.85 1.36
N ARG A 40 1.31 -0.16 0.22
CA ARG A 40 0.29 -0.49 -0.77
C ARG A 40 0.49 -1.90 -1.33
N ARG A 41 1.73 -2.27 -1.67
CA ARG A 41 2.05 -3.64 -2.13
C ARG A 41 1.76 -4.70 -1.07
N ILE A 42 2.06 -4.41 0.20
CA ILE A 42 1.81 -5.34 1.32
C ILE A 42 0.30 -5.53 1.50
N GLN A 43 -0.46 -4.44 1.53
CA GLN A 43 -1.91 -4.49 1.63
C GLN A 43 -2.51 -5.30 0.46
N ALA A 44 -2.05 -5.07 -0.77
CA ALA A 44 -2.55 -5.79 -1.93
C ALA A 44 -2.33 -7.31 -1.83
N TYR A 45 -1.18 -7.73 -1.29
CA TYR A 45 -0.89 -9.14 -1.06
C TYR A 45 -1.83 -9.78 -0.02
N TYR A 46 -2.12 -9.08 1.07
CA TYR A 46 -3.06 -9.57 2.09
C TYR A 46 -4.51 -9.60 1.56
N THR A 47 -4.91 -8.61 0.79
CA THR A 47 -6.23 -8.57 0.14
C THR A 47 -6.37 -9.71 -0.88
N ALA A 48 -5.33 -10.00 -1.67
CA ALA A 48 -5.33 -11.14 -2.59
C ALA A 48 -5.48 -12.48 -1.85
N LYS A 49 -4.76 -12.68 -0.74
CA LYS A 49 -4.89 -13.88 0.10
C LYS A 49 -6.29 -14.03 0.67
N ALA A 50 -6.90 -12.95 1.14
CA ALA A 50 -8.27 -12.97 1.62
C ALA A 50 -9.24 -13.37 0.49
N GLY A 51 -9.04 -12.85 -0.73
CA GLY A 51 -9.75 -13.25 -1.95
C GLY A 51 -9.68 -14.74 -2.23
N VAL A 52 -8.48 -15.33 -2.18
CA VAL A 52 -8.28 -16.77 -2.41
C VAL A 52 -9.02 -17.62 -1.36
N ILE A 53 -8.89 -17.26 -0.08
CA ILE A 53 -9.53 -18.00 1.01
C ILE A 53 -11.06 -17.95 0.89
N HIS A 54 -11.59 -16.77 0.56
CA HIS A 54 -13.03 -16.60 0.36
C HIS A 54 -13.54 -17.39 -0.84
N ALA A 55 -12.86 -17.30 -1.99
CA ALA A 55 -13.20 -18.07 -3.18
C ALA A 55 -13.19 -19.58 -2.88
N LEU A 56 -12.20 -20.05 -2.12
CA LEU A 56 -12.13 -21.45 -1.70
C LEU A 56 -13.29 -21.84 -0.78
N GLU A 57 -13.68 -20.99 0.16
CA GLU A 57 -14.82 -21.25 1.05
C GLU A 57 -16.15 -21.23 0.28
N GLU A 58 -16.32 -20.36 -0.70
CA GLU A 58 -17.49 -20.39 -1.60
C GLU A 58 -17.56 -21.69 -2.40
N LEU A 59 -16.43 -22.11 -2.99
CA LEU A 59 -16.32 -23.40 -3.68
C LEU A 59 -16.61 -24.57 -2.74
N ARG A 60 -16.14 -24.53 -1.49
CA ARG A 60 -16.42 -25.55 -0.46
C ARG A 60 -17.91 -25.63 -0.13
N ARG A 61 -18.62 -24.51 -0.20
CA ARG A 61 -20.08 -24.43 -0.01
C ARG A 61 -20.87 -24.80 -1.27
N GLY A 62 -20.20 -25.17 -2.36
CA GLY A 62 -20.83 -25.51 -3.63
C GLY A 62 -21.31 -24.30 -4.43
N ARG A 63 -20.83 -23.09 -4.09
CA ARG A 63 -21.15 -21.85 -4.80
C ARG A 63 -19.98 -21.48 -5.71
N ASN A 64 -20.29 -20.96 -6.90
CA ASN A 64 -19.27 -20.49 -7.84
C ASN A 64 -18.93 -19.02 -7.52
N PRO A 65 -17.71 -18.71 -7.06
CA PRO A 65 -17.28 -17.33 -6.74
C PRO A 65 -16.85 -16.54 -7.98
N ASP A 66 -17.17 -17.01 -9.19
CA ASP A 66 -16.79 -16.33 -10.41
C ASP A 66 -17.37 -14.91 -10.49
N ASN A 67 -16.53 -13.94 -10.87
CA ASN A 67 -16.82 -12.51 -10.92
C ASN A 67 -17.24 -11.90 -9.56
N THR A 68 -16.85 -12.52 -8.44
CA THR A 68 -17.00 -11.91 -7.12
C THR A 68 -15.81 -11.02 -6.81
N SER A 69 -16.04 -9.97 -6.02
CA SER A 69 -14.98 -9.09 -5.57
C SER A 69 -15.07 -8.85 -4.07
N ILE A 70 -13.93 -8.75 -3.43
CA ILE A 70 -13.82 -8.51 -2.00
C ILE A 70 -13.01 -7.27 -1.78
N THR A 71 -13.51 -6.40 -0.90
CA THR A 71 -12.82 -5.17 -0.53
C THR A 71 -12.25 -5.29 0.88
N LEU A 72 -10.92 -5.19 0.99
CA LEU A 72 -10.20 -5.10 2.27
C LEU A 72 -9.28 -3.89 2.24
N ASN A 73 -9.33 -3.06 3.29
CA ASN A 73 -8.48 -1.86 3.44
C ASN A 73 -8.48 -0.98 2.17
N SER A 74 -9.66 -0.71 1.62
CA SER A 74 -9.85 0.10 0.39
C SER A 74 -9.22 -0.47 -0.89
N MET A 75 -8.78 -1.74 -0.88
CA MET A 75 -8.32 -2.47 -2.06
C MET A 75 -9.35 -3.52 -2.47
N GLN A 76 -9.57 -3.68 -3.76
CA GLN A 76 -10.48 -4.66 -4.33
C GLN A 76 -9.68 -5.85 -4.87
N ALA A 77 -10.04 -7.05 -4.42
CA ALA A 77 -9.60 -8.31 -4.99
C ALA A 77 -10.73 -8.87 -5.86
N ASP A 78 -10.50 -8.94 -7.16
CA ASP A 78 -11.41 -9.55 -8.12
C ASP A 78 -11.06 -11.02 -8.29
N ILE A 79 -12.07 -11.88 -8.19
CA ILE A 79 -11.95 -13.33 -8.27
C ILE A 79 -12.53 -13.75 -9.61
N THR A 80 -11.72 -14.45 -10.40
CA THR A 80 -12.14 -15.07 -11.66
C THR A 80 -11.86 -16.57 -11.57
N VAL A 81 -12.88 -17.36 -11.89
CA VAL A 81 -12.78 -18.82 -11.90
C VAL A 81 -12.73 -19.26 -13.36
N ASN A 82 -11.56 -19.71 -13.81
CA ASN A 82 -11.43 -20.22 -15.16
C ASN A 82 -12.07 -21.62 -15.23
N PRO A 83 -12.94 -21.91 -16.21
CA PRO A 83 -13.58 -23.21 -16.35
C PRO A 83 -12.57 -24.36 -16.34
N THR A 84 -13.02 -25.48 -15.81
CA THR A 84 -12.26 -26.73 -15.64
C THR A 84 -11.58 -27.11 -16.94
N SER A 85 -10.25 -27.26 -16.92
CA SER A 85 -9.53 -27.78 -18.09
C SER A 85 -10.02 -29.22 -18.35
N PRO A 86 -10.42 -29.56 -19.59
CA PRO A 86 -10.98 -30.87 -19.92
C PRO A 86 -10.01 -32.04 -19.68
N TYR A 87 -8.73 -31.76 -19.39
CA TYR A 87 -7.68 -32.77 -19.19
C TYR A 87 -7.32 -33.01 -17.72
N LEU A 88 -7.69 -32.12 -16.80
CA LEU A 88 -7.17 -32.13 -15.43
C LEU A 88 -8.25 -32.26 -14.36
N GLY A 89 -9.53 -32.07 -14.70
CA GLY A 89 -10.62 -32.09 -13.71
C GLY A 89 -10.52 -30.98 -12.63
N CYS A 90 -9.54 -30.08 -12.75
CA CYS A 90 -9.28 -28.98 -11.85
C CYS A 90 -9.76 -27.66 -12.48
N SER A 91 -10.37 -26.80 -11.67
CA SER A 91 -10.67 -25.41 -12.00
C SER A 91 -9.61 -24.51 -11.38
N THR A 92 -9.19 -23.48 -12.12
CA THR A 92 -8.18 -22.52 -11.68
C THR A 92 -8.87 -21.27 -11.14
N VAL A 93 -8.61 -20.92 -9.89
CA VAL A 93 -9.06 -19.66 -9.29
C VAL A 93 -7.94 -18.64 -9.42
N SER A 94 -8.15 -17.59 -10.21
CA SER A 94 -7.27 -16.43 -10.29
C SER A 94 -7.85 -15.29 -9.47
N VAL A 95 -7.01 -14.70 -8.61
CA VAL A 95 -7.37 -13.51 -7.83
C VAL A 95 -6.46 -12.37 -8.24
N THR A 96 -7.06 -11.28 -8.70
CA THR A 96 -6.35 -10.08 -9.17
C THR A 96 -6.64 -8.93 -8.21
N VAL A 97 -5.60 -8.21 -7.81
CA VAL A 97 -5.74 -6.99 -7.00
C VAL A 97 -5.07 -5.86 -7.75
N ASP A 98 -5.84 -4.84 -8.10
CA ASP A 98 -5.28 -3.60 -8.63
C ASP A 98 -4.77 -2.74 -7.47
N TYR A 99 -3.46 -2.54 -7.44
CA TYR A 99 -2.76 -1.69 -6.47
C TYR A 99 -2.09 -0.48 -7.14
N SER A 100 -2.45 -0.19 -8.40
CA SER A 100 -1.85 0.86 -9.22
C SER A 100 -2.54 2.23 -9.10
N ARG A 101 -3.72 2.29 -8.47
CA ARG A 101 -4.37 3.55 -8.06
C ARG A 101 -3.72 4.11 -6.80
#